data_AF-A0A0C2YMS5-F1
#
_entry.id   AF-A0A0C2YMS5-F1
#
_cell.length_a   1.000
_cell.length_b   1.000
_cell.length_c   1.000
_cell.angle_alpha   90.00
_cell.angle_beta   90.00
_cell.angle_gamma   90.00
#
_symmetry.space_group_name_H-M   'P 1'
#
loop_
_entity.id
_entity.type
_entity.pdbx_description
1 polymer ?
#
loop_
_entity_poly.entity_id
_entity_poly.type
_entity_poly.pdbx_seq_one_letter_code
_entity_poly.pdbx_strand_id
1 'polypeptide(L)'
;PEVKAMKITQPKAYKGQDSIDIFNEWVNQMLRWFRIYKVTGPDRDVDRVTYTGACLEDLAAQWFDQEVEGPDQVIPNWTFEDLICALFVHFIHESSERGALMFYNDIKCHAARMVQPPNEYSIRRKFINGLPMSIVEGVVKSRGISAEHSPMEQILVEVQRMESA
;
A
#
# COMPACT_ATOMS: atom_id res chain seq x y z
N PRO A 1 13.25 7.03 45.18
CA PRO A 1 12.92 5.82 44.40
C PRO A 1 13.43 5.97 42.97
N GLU A 2 14.56 5.31 42.64
CA GLU A 2 15.03 5.21 41.25
C GLU A 2 14.01 4.43 40.44
N VAL A 3 13.38 5.09 39.48
CA VAL A 3 12.62 4.41 38.44
C VAL A 3 13.65 3.63 37.63
N LYS A 4 13.77 2.32 37.88
CA LYS A 4 14.54 1.41 37.01
C LYS A 4 14.22 1.77 35.58
N ALA A 5 15.25 2.05 34.78
CA ALA A 5 15.10 2.33 33.35
C ALA A 5 14.28 1.20 32.71
N MET A 6 12.98 1.41 32.56
CA MET A 6 12.11 0.52 31.84
C MET A 6 12.57 0.63 30.39
N LYS A 7 13.22 -0.43 29.88
CA LYS A 7 13.41 -0.58 28.44
C LYS A 7 12.01 -0.64 27.84
N ILE A 8 11.55 0.48 27.30
CA ILE A 8 10.27 0.54 26.62
C ILE A 8 10.46 -0.22 25.32
N THR A 9 9.61 -1.23 25.13
CA THR A 9 9.64 -2.10 23.97
C THR A 9 9.43 -1.27 22.71
N GLN A 10 10.21 -1.56 21.67
CA GLN A 10 10.01 -0.99 20.35
C GLN A 10 8.59 -1.32 19.85
N PRO A 11 7.93 -0.40 19.11
CA PRO A 11 6.64 -0.68 18.49
C PRO A 11 6.70 -1.95 17.64
N LYS A 12 5.58 -2.66 17.54
CA LYS A 12 5.50 -3.81 16.63
C LYS A 12 5.73 -3.33 15.19
N ALA A 13 6.38 -4.15 14.37
CA ALA A 13 6.61 -3.79 12.99
C ALA A 13 5.30 -3.83 12.17
N TYR A 14 5.13 -2.86 11.27
CA TYR A 14 4.03 -2.86 10.29
C TYR A 14 4.49 -3.56 9.00
N LYS A 15 3.67 -4.47 8.48
CA LYS A 15 4.04 -5.35 7.36
C LYS A 15 3.45 -4.92 6.01
N GLY A 16 2.68 -3.84 5.99
CA GLY A 16 1.91 -3.43 4.81
C GLY A 16 0.54 -4.09 4.71
N GLN A 17 -0.09 -4.43 5.85
CA GLN A 17 -1.44 -4.98 5.83
C GLN A 17 -2.47 -3.90 5.46
N ASP A 18 -3.37 -4.23 4.54
CA ASP A 18 -4.52 -3.41 4.15
C ASP A 18 -5.62 -3.46 5.22
N SER A 19 -5.37 -2.79 6.34
CA SER A 19 -6.32 -2.66 7.44
C SER A 19 -6.07 -1.36 8.17
N ILE A 20 -7.04 -0.44 8.06
CA ILE A 20 -6.98 0.87 8.70
C ILE A 20 -6.83 0.76 10.22
N ASP A 21 -7.43 -0.25 10.85
CA ASP A 21 -7.33 -0.47 12.29
C ASP A 21 -5.92 -0.89 12.70
N ILE A 22 -5.30 -1.82 11.95
CA ILE A 22 -3.92 -2.26 12.19
C ILE A 22 -2.95 -1.11 11.97
N PHE A 23 -3.15 -0.33 10.89
CA PHE A 23 -2.33 0.82 10.57
C PHE A 23 -2.43 1.90 11.67
N ASN A 24 -3.64 2.27 12.07
CA ASN A 24 -3.85 3.28 13.11
C ASN A 24 -3.29 2.85 14.47
N GLU A 25 -3.46 1.59 14.85
CA GLU A 25 -2.89 1.07 16.09
C GLU A 25 -1.36 1.13 16.06
N TRP A 26 -0.75 0.79 14.92
CA TRP A 26 0.70 0.90 14.73
C TRP A 26 1.20 2.35 14.80
N VAL A 27 0.56 3.29 14.08
CA VAL A 27 0.92 4.72 14.12
C VAL A 27 0.80 5.26 15.55
N ASN A 28 -0.25 4.88 16.28
CA ASN A 28 -0.43 5.29 17.67
C ASN A 28 0.69 4.76 18.59
N GLN A 29 1.13 3.51 18.41
CA GLN A 29 2.27 2.97 19.15
C GLN A 29 3.58 3.72 18.84
N MET A 30 3.83 4.02 17.56
CA MET A 30 4.98 4.82 17.12
C MET A 30 4.98 6.22 17.76
N LEU A 31 3.85 6.94 17.70
CA LEU A 31 3.73 8.29 18.28
C LEU A 31 3.94 8.29 19.80
N ARG A 32 3.41 7.28 20.50
CA ARG A 32 3.64 7.11 21.94
C ARG A 32 5.13 6.89 22.24
N TRP A 33 5.78 6.04 21.44
CA TRP A 33 7.22 5.76 21.59
C TRP A 33 8.06 7.03 21.38
N PHE A 34 7.82 7.77 20.29
CA PHE A 34 8.49 9.05 20.05
C PHE A 34 8.30 10.06 21.17
N ARG A 35 7.08 10.17 21.72
CA ARG A 35 6.80 11.05 22.86
C ARG A 35 7.59 10.67 24.10
N ILE A 36 7.74 9.38 24.39
CA ILE A 36 8.49 8.92 25.57
C ILE A 36 9.99 9.19 25.41
N TYR A 37 10.54 8.92 24.22
CA TYR A 37 11.95 9.16 23.92
C TYR A 37 12.27 10.61 23.54
N LYS A 38 11.28 11.50 23.58
CA LYS A 38 11.39 12.93 23.21
C LYS A 38 11.91 13.15 21.78
N VAL A 39 11.62 12.22 20.87
CA VAL A 39 11.91 12.33 19.44
C VAL A 39 10.72 13.01 18.75
N THR A 40 10.52 14.28 19.08
CA THR A 40 9.37 15.07 18.64
C THR A 40 9.81 16.44 18.13
N GLY A 41 9.08 16.99 17.16
CA GLY A 41 9.33 18.31 16.59
C GLY A 41 10.11 18.26 15.27
N PRO A 42 10.14 19.38 14.52
CA PRO A 42 10.68 19.42 13.16
C PRO A 42 12.16 19.06 13.07
N ASP A 43 12.96 19.45 14.08
CA ASP A 43 14.40 19.18 14.09
C ASP A 43 14.75 17.68 14.23
N ARG A 44 13.75 16.86 14.58
CA ARG A 44 13.89 15.42 14.81
C ARG A 44 13.18 14.60 13.75
N ASP A 45 12.69 15.22 12.69
CA ASP A 45 11.84 14.53 11.74
C ASP A 45 12.61 13.51 10.89
N VAL A 46 13.87 13.80 10.57
CA VAL A 46 14.79 12.83 9.97
C VAL A 46 14.97 11.61 10.87
N ASP A 47 15.21 11.82 12.17
CA ASP A 47 15.31 10.72 13.14
C ASP A 47 14.01 9.89 13.16
N ARG A 48 12.85 10.54 13.09
CA ARG A 48 11.54 9.87 13.07
C ARG A 48 11.34 9.04 11.81
N VAL A 49 11.71 9.56 10.64
CA VAL A 49 11.67 8.80 9.37
C VAL A 49 12.54 7.56 9.47
N THR A 50 13.78 7.69 9.94
CA THR A 50 14.70 6.55 10.11
C THR A 50 14.15 5.51 11.08
N TYR A 51 13.62 5.94 12.24
CA TYR A 51 13.04 5.00 13.21
C TYR A 51 11.77 4.34 12.69
N THR A 52 10.96 5.05 11.92
CA THR A 52 9.77 4.49 11.30
C THR A 52 10.15 3.42 10.28
N GLY A 53 11.14 3.66 9.41
CA GLY A 53 11.67 2.66 8.47
C GLY A 53 12.14 1.39 9.18
N ALA A 54 12.85 1.54 10.31
CA ALA A 54 13.28 0.41 11.14
C ALA A 54 12.13 -0.36 11.84
N CYS A 55 10.91 0.18 11.83
CA CYS A 55 9.70 -0.45 12.34
C CYS A 55 8.77 -0.93 11.20
N LEU A 56 9.29 -1.06 9.98
CA LEU A 56 8.60 -1.68 8.85
C LEU A 56 9.15 -3.08 8.59
N GLU A 57 8.29 -3.97 8.12
CA GLU A 57 8.61 -5.34 7.73
C GLU A 57 7.94 -5.67 6.39
N ASP A 58 8.37 -6.78 5.78
CA ASP A 58 7.76 -7.38 4.59
C ASP A 58 7.51 -6.36 3.46
N LEU A 59 6.26 -6.18 3.03
CA LEU A 59 5.90 -5.31 1.90
C LEU A 59 6.15 -3.84 2.21
N ALA A 60 5.90 -3.41 3.45
CA ALA A 60 6.12 -2.03 3.84
C ALA A 60 7.61 -1.66 3.86
N ALA A 61 8.47 -2.58 4.29
CA ALA A 61 9.92 -2.40 4.22
C ALA A 61 10.40 -2.30 2.76
N GLN A 62 9.94 -3.21 1.89
CA GLN A 62 10.30 -3.18 0.47
C GLN A 62 9.88 -1.87 -0.22
N TRP A 63 8.69 -1.36 0.09
CA TRP A 63 8.22 -0.09 -0.43
C TRP A 63 9.08 1.08 0.08
N PHE A 64 9.42 1.07 1.37
CA PHE A 64 10.26 2.10 1.98
C PHE A 64 11.65 2.17 1.34
N ASP A 65 12.29 1.01 1.15
CA ASP A 65 13.61 0.91 0.50
C ASP A 65 13.60 1.45 -0.94
N GLN A 66 12.47 1.34 -1.64
CA GLN A 66 12.32 1.77 -3.03
C GLN A 66 11.95 3.26 -3.16
N GLU A 67 10.98 3.73 -2.38
CA GLU A 67 10.40 5.07 -2.55
C GLU A 67 11.04 6.14 -1.65
N VAL A 68 11.59 5.72 -0.51
CA VAL A 68 12.14 6.64 0.51
C VAL A 68 13.66 6.62 0.52
N GLU A 69 14.27 5.43 0.53
CA GLU A 69 15.75 5.30 0.50
C GLU A 69 16.32 5.07 -0.90
N GLY A 70 15.46 4.87 -1.90
CA GLY A 70 15.85 4.55 -3.26
C GLY A 70 16.55 5.72 -3.98
N PRO A 71 17.43 5.43 -4.95
CA PRO A 71 18.12 6.46 -5.73
C PRO A 71 17.16 7.26 -6.62
N ASP A 72 15.99 6.70 -6.94
CA ASP A 72 14.94 7.30 -7.77
C ASP A 72 13.85 8.01 -6.95
N GLN A 73 14.11 8.32 -5.67
CA GLN A 73 13.12 8.97 -4.80
C GLN A 73 12.55 10.26 -5.42
N VAL A 74 11.22 10.37 -5.43
CA VAL A 74 10.51 11.54 -5.98
C VAL A 74 10.54 12.71 -4.99
N ILE A 75 10.54 12.41 -3.69
CA ILE A 75 10.54 13.39 -2.60
C ILE A 75 11.93 13.38 -1.95
N PRO A 76 12.75 14.43 -2.13
CA PRO A 76 14.13 14.43 -1.66
C PRO A 76 14.29 14.68 -0.15
N ASN A 77 13.24 15.11 0.55
CA ASN A 77 13.26 15.45 1.98
C ASN A 77 11.99 14.95 2.66
N TRP A 78 11.89 13.63 2.86
CA TRP A 78 10.77 13.03 3.57
C TRP A 78 10.65 13.58 4.98
N THR A 79 9.47 14.09 5.32
CA THR A 79 9.05 14.29 6.70
C THR A 79 8.41 13.01 7.23
N PHE A 80 8.32 12.87 8.54
CA PHE A 80 7.56 11.78 9.15
C PHE A 80 6.09 11.85 8.75
N GLU A 81 5.52 13.05 8.64
CA GLU A 81 4.14 13.24 8.20
C GLU A 81 3.96 12.75 6.76
N ASP A 82 4.84 13.18 5.84
CA ASP A 82 4.83 12.71 4.45
C ASP A 82 4.91 11.18 4.39
N LEU A 83 5.80 10.58 5.18
CA LEU A 83 5.99 9.13 5.23
C LEU A 83 4.72 8.40 5.68
N ILE A 84 4.09 8.84 6.76
CA ILE A 84 2.85 8.23 7.25
C ILE A 84 1.72 8.41 6.24
N CYS A 85 1.60 9.59 5.63
CA CYS A 85 0.63 9.86 4.58
C CYS A 85 0.85 8.98 3.35
N ALA A 86 2.09 8.79 2.91
CA ALA A 86 2.42 7.95 1.77
C ALA A 86 2.22 6.46 2.06
N LEU A 87 2.54 5.99 3.27
CA LEU A 87 2.21 4.63 3.70
C LEU A 87 0.70 4.42 3.76
N PHE A 88 -0.05 5.38 4.30
CA PHE A 88 -1.51 5.33 4.32
C PHE A 88 -2.05 5.30 2.89
N VAL A 89 -1.52 6.16 2.01
CA VAL A 89 -1.92 6.17 0.61
C VAL A 89 -1.63 4.82 -0.02
N HIS A 90 -0.41 4.30 0.08
CA HIS A 90 -0.03 3.09 -0.64
C HIS A 90 -0.71 1.80 -0.13
N PHE A 91 -0.86 1.65 1.19
CA PHE A 91 -1.33 0.40 1.80
C PHE A 91 -2.79 0.40 2.28
N ILE A 92 -3.41 1.57 2.46
CA ILE A 92 -4.78 1.69 3.00
C ILE A 92 -5.73 2.40 2.03
N HIS A 93 -5.26 3.48 1.39
CA HIS A 93 -6.10 4.28 0.50
C HIS A 93 -6.06 3.74 -0.93
N GLU A 94 -4.89 3.40 -1.45
CA GLU A 94 -4.65 2.90 -2.79
C GLU A 94 -5.05 1.41 -2.88
N SER A 95 -5.20 0.70 -1.75
CA SER A 95 -5.90 -0.58 -1.69
C SER A 95 -7.43 -0.42 -1.71
N SER A 96 -7.96 0.65 -1.09
CA SER A 96 -9.38 0.99 -1.08
C SER A 96 -9.87 1.76 -2.33
N GLU A 97 -8.95 2.41 -3.05
CA GLU A 97 -9.20 3.32 -4.19
C GLU A 97 -8.19 3.08 -5.35
N ARG A 98 -7.57 1.91 -5.47
CA ARG A 98 -7.11 1.44 -6.79
C ARG A 98 -8.37 1.19 -7.60
N GLY A 99 -8.90 2.27 -8.15
CA GLY A 99 -9.83 2.18 -9.26
C GLY A 99 -9.23 1.21 -10.25
N ALA A 100 -10.06 0.33 -10.80
CA ALA A 100 -9.62 -0.83 -11.53
C ALA A 100 -8.72 -0.48 -12.72
N LEU A 101 -8.79 0.76 -13.21
CA LEU A 101 -7.87 1.28 -14.22
C LEU A 101 -6.41 1.39 -13.75
N MET A 102 -6.15 1.85 -12.52
CA MET A 102 -4.79 1.90 -11.97
C MET A 102 -4.23 0.50 -11.73
N PHE A 103 -5.05 -0.41 -11.18
CA PHE A 103 -4.66 -1.81 -11.03
C PHE A 103 -4.33 -2.47 -12.37
N TYR A 104 -5.09 -2.18 -13.43
CA TYR A 104 -4.78 -2.67 -14.76
C TYR A 104 -3.46 -2.12 -15.32
N ASN A 105 -3.19 -0.82 -15.14
CA ASN A 105 -1.94 -0.20 -15.58
C ASN A 105 -0.73 -0.80 -14.87
N ASP A 106 -0.85 -1.07 -13.57
CA ASP A 106 0.18 -1.74 -12.79
C ASP A 106 0.51 -3.14 -13.34
N ILE A 107 -0.53 -3.95 -13.65
CA ILE A 107 -0.34 -5.25 -14.32
C ILE A 107 0.40 -5.10 -15.65
N LYS A 108 0.08 -4.07 -16.45
CA LYS A 108 0.81 -3.81 -17.72
C LYS A 108 2.26 -3.44 -17.50
N CYS A 109 2.55 -2.56 -16.54
CA CYS A 109 3.90 -2.14 -16.19
C CYS A 109 4.75 -3.35 -15.77
N HIS A 110 4.20 -4.22 -14.92
CA HIS A 110 4.86 -5.46 -14.53
C HIS A 110 5.04 -6.43 -15.70
N ALA A 111 4.00 -6.64 -16.52
CA ALA A 111 4.07 -7.50 -17.70
C ALA A 111 5.17 -7.05 -18.69
N ALA A 112 5.35 -5.74 -18.87
CA ALA A 112 6.37 -5.18 -19.75
C ALA A 112 7.81 -5.41 -19.25
N ARG A 113 7.99 -5.63 -17.94
CA ARG A 113 9.29 -5.92 -17.31
C ARG A 113 9.63 -7.42 -17.29
N MET A 114 8.74 -8.29 -17.74
CA MET A 114 8.98 -9.73 -17.80
C MET A 114 9.84 -10.11 -19.01
N VAL A 115 10.71 -11.12 -18.86
CA VAL A 115 11.51 -11.68 -19.96
C VAL A 115 10.63 -12.11 -21.14
N GLN A 116 9.43 -12.63 -20.83
CA GLN A 116 8.36 -12.80 -21.80
C GLN A 116 7.04 -12.28 -21.22
N PRO A 117 6.32 -11.40 -21.94
CA PRO A 117 5.06 -10.87 -21.47
C PRO A 117 3.99 -11.97 -21.39
N PRO A 118 3.06 -11.92 -20.42
CA PRO A 118 1.94 -12.83 -20.35
C PRO A 118 1.01 -12.68 -21.56
N ASN A 119 0.35 -13.76 -21.95
CA ASN A 119 -0.71 -13.67 -22.95
C ASN A 119 -1.92 -12.86 -22.41
N GLU A 120 -2.75 -12.39 -23.34
CA GLU A 120 -3.89 -11.52 -23.02
C GLU A 120 -4.91 -12.17 -22.09
N TYR A 121 -5.11 -13.48 -22.20
CA TYR A 121 -5.98 -14.23 -21.29
C TYR A 121 -5.46 -14.19 -19.85
N SER A 122 -4.16 -14.42 -19.66
CA SER A 122 -3.51 -14.37 -18.35
C SER A 122 -3.61 -12.99 -17.72
N ILE A 123 -3.50 -11.92 -18.52
CA ILE A 123 -3.69 -10.54 -18.06
C ILE A 123 -5.13 -10.32 -17.59
N ARG A 124 -6.13 -10.68 -18.40
CA ARG A 124 -7.56 -10.57 -18.05
C ARG A 124 -7.91 -11.36 -16.79
N ARG A 125 -7.40 -12.59 -16.68
CA ARG A 125 -7.61 -13.46 -15.53
C ARG A 125 -6.95 -12.90 -14.27
N LYS A 126 -5.72 -12.40 -14.36
CA LYS A 126 -5.01 -11.77 -13.23
C LYS A 126 -5.74 -10.52 -12.75
N PHE A 127 -6.27 -9.73 -13.69
CA PHE A 127 -7.07 -8.56 -13.39
C PHE A 127 -8.34 -8.92 -12.63
N ILE A 128 -9.20 -9.79 -13.17
CA ILE A 128 -10.45 -10.19 -12.52
C ILE A 128 -10.20 -10.80 -11.14
N ASN A 129 -9.17 -11.63 -10.98
CA ASN A 129 -8.84 -12.26 -9.71
C ASN A 129 -8.25 -11.30 -8.66
N GLY A 130 -7.77 -10.13 -9.08
CA GLY A 130 -7.23 -9.11 -8.19
C GLY A 130 -8.25 -8.04 -7.78
N LEU A 131 -9.47 -8.06 -8.33
CA LEU A 131 -10.52 -7.12 -7.96
C LEU A 131 -11.19 -7.51 -6.63
N PRO A 132 -11.72 -6.52 -5.88
CA PRO A 132 -12.55 -6.78 -4.71
C PRO A 132 -13.73 -7.71 -5.01
N MET A 133 -14.02 -8.62 -4.09
CA MET A 133 -15.06 -9.65 -4.29
C MET A 133 -16.45 -9.06 -4.56
N SER A 134 -16.77 -7.90 -3.97
CA SER A 134 -18.02 -7.15 -4.22
C SER A 134 -18.17 -6.74 -5.68
N ILE A 135 -17.10 -6.27 -6.30
CA ILE A 135 -17.06 -5.89 -7.72
C ILE A 135 -17.15 -7.15 -8.60
N VAL A 136 -16.37 -8.19 -8.28
CA VAL A 136 -16.37 -9.45 -9.04
C VAL A 136 -17.76 -10.08 -9.06
N GLU A 137 -18.46 -10.11 -7.93
CA GLU A 137 -19.83 -10.63 -7.88
C GLU A 137 -20.78 -9.81 -8.75
N GLY A 138 -20.70 -8.48 -8.70
CA GLY A 138 -21.52 -7.62 -9.55
C GLY A 138 -21.25 -7.82 -11.04
N VAL A 139 -19.97 -7.82 -11.44
CA VAL A 139 -19.54 -7.88 -12.84
C VAL A 139 -19.73 -9.28 -13.45
N VAL A 140 -19.38 -10.34 -12.71
CA VAL A 140 -19.49 -11.73 -13.21
C VAL A 140 -20.93 -12.25 -13.12
N LYS A 141 -21.60 -12.09 -11.98
CA LYS A 141 -22.96 -12.66 -11.80
C LYS A 141 -24.03 -11.84 -12.48
N SER A 142 -23.95 -10.50 -12.45
CA SER A 142 -25.03 -9.65 -12.95
C SER A 142 -24.88 -9.27 -14.42
N ARG A 143 -23.64 -9.27 -14.95
CA ARG A 143 -23.36 -8.79 -16.32
C ARG A 143 -22.68 -9.82 -17.23
N GLY A 144 -22.41 -11.03 -16.73
CA GLY A 144 -21.87 -12.14 -17.53
C GLY A 144 -20.45 -11.91 -18.05
N ILE A 145 -19.69 -11.01 -17.42
CA ILE A 145 -18.32 -10.69 -17.82
C ILE A 145 -17.38 -11.80 -17.35
N SER A 146 -16.49 -12.25 -18.23
CA SER A 146 -15.48 -13.28 -17.90
C SER A 146 -14.15 -13.05 -18.61
N ALA A 147 -13.07 -13.57 -18.03
CA ALA A 147 -11.75 -13.53 -18.67
C ALA A 147 -11.71 -14.30 -20.01
N GLU A 148 -12.62 -15.25 -20.21
CA GLU A 148 -12.65 -16.15 -21.36
C GLU A 148 -13.40 -15.55 -22.54
N HIS A 149 -14.49 -14.82 -22.26
CA HIS A 149 -15.43 -14.40 -23.29
C HIS A 149 -15.53 -12.88 -23.45
N SER A 150 -14.99 -12.10 -22.52
CA SER A 150 -15.04 -10.64 -22.58
C SER A 150 -13.68 -10.05 -22.99
N PRO A 151 -13.65 -9.08 -23.92
CA PRO A 151 -12.47 -8.29 -24.22
C PRO A 151 -12.14 -7.37 -23.04
N MET A 152 -10.85 -7.02 -22.90
CA MET A 152 -10.37 -6.28 -21.73
C MET A 152 -11.04 -4.90 -21.57
N GLU A 153 -11.30 -4.20 -22.66
CA GLU A 153 -11.97 -2.89 -22.66
C GLU A 153 -13.37 -2.98 -22.04
N GLN A 154 -14.14 -4.02 -22.40
CA GLN A 154 -15.47 -4.24 -21.83
C GLN A 154 -15.41 -4.56 -20.33
N ILE A 155 -14.40 -5.35 -19.91
CA ILE A 155 -14.17 -5.66 -18.50
C ILE A 155 -13.92 -4.36 -17.72
N LEU A 156 -13.04 -3.49 -18.23
CA LEU A 156 -12.70 -2.22 -17.56
C LEU A 156 -13.88 -1.27 -17.43
N VAL A 157 -14.66 -1.09 -18.50
CA VAL A 157 -15.85 -0.22 -18.48
C VAL A 157 -16.85 -0.68 -17.42
N GLU A 158 -17.10 -1.99 -17.33
CA GLU A 158 -18.07 -2.51 -16.39
C GLU A 158 -17.58 -2.49 -14.95
N VAL A 159 -16.30 -2.73 -14.72
CA VAL A 159 -15.71 -2.58 -13.39
C VAL A 159 -15.77 -1.12 -12.94
N GLN A 160 -15.38 -0.17 -13.80
CA GLN A 160 -15.41 1.26 -13.46
C GLN A 160 -16.83 1.74 -13.15
N ARG A 161 -17.83 1.20 -13.85
CA ARG A 161 -19.24 1.48 -13.57
C ARG A 161 -19.69 0.94 -12.22
N MET A 162 -19.16 -0.21 -11.78
CA MET A 162 -19.45 -0.78 -10.47
C MET A 162 -18.71 -0.06 -9.33
N GLU A 163 -17.53 0.50 -9.60
CA GLU A 163 -16.80 1.34 -8.63
C GLU A 163 -17.50 2.68 -8.37
N SER A 164 -18.26 3.18 -9.36
CA SER A 164 -18.95 4.47 -9.29
C SER A 164 -20.42 4.37 -8.82
N ALA A 165 -20.89 3.18 -8.48
CA ALA A 165 -22.30 2.88 -8.16
C ALA A 165 -22.53 2.70 -6.66
#